data_AF-A0A6L3X8P6-F1
#
_entry.id   AF-A0A6L3X8P6-F1
#
_cell.length_a   1.000
_cell.length_b   1.000
_cell.length_c   1.000
_cell.angle_alpha   90.00
_cell.angle_beta   90.00
_cell.angle_gamma   90.00
#
_symmetry.space_group_name_H-M   'P 1'
#
loop_
_entity.id
_entity.type
_entity.pdbx_description
1 polymer ?
#
loop_
_entity_poly.entity_id
_entity_poly.type
_entity_poly.pdbx_seq_one_letter_code
_entity_poly.pdbx_strand_id
1 'polypeptide(L)'
;LVDATGYLGTLLYGFILRMLGPFGLHHIFYLPFWTTALGGSEIVNGHLVEGTQRIFFAQLADPNTQHFYEGTSRFMSGRFITMMFGLLGACLAMYHTARPENKKRVAGLLLSAALTSFLTGITEPIEFSFLFIAPVLYVIHALFDGLAFMLAHMLHITIGQTFSGGFIDFVLFGILQGEAKTNWMFVPLVGVPWFFLYYCTFRYLIKRFDFATPGREKEALADEATLPQSERAAAEIAGRGGKDNL
;
A
#
# COMPACT_ATOMS: atom_id res chain seq x y z
N LEU A 1 11.22 0.23 -21.17
CA LEU A 1 11.17 -1.17 -20.66
C LEU A 1 9.74 -1.59 -20.34
N VAL A 2 9.06 -0.92 -19.39
CA VAL A 2 7.65 -1.22 -19.03
C VAL A 2 6.73 -1.16 -20.24
N ASP A 3 6.77 -0.08 -21.01
CA ASP A 3 5.92 0.11 -22.20
C ASP A 3 6.17 -0.93 -23.30
N ALA A 4 7.42 -1.39 -23.44
CA ALA A 4 7.78 -2.43 -24.40
C ALA A 4 7.29 -3.82 -23.98
N THR A 5 7.05 -4.02 -22.68
CA THR A 5 6.60 -5.30 -22.09
C THR A 5 5.10 -5.33 -21.75
N GLY A 6 4.36 -4.25 -22.06
CA GLY A 6 2.91 -4.16 -21.86
C GLY A 6 2.48 -4.39 -20.40
N TYR A 7 1.38 -5.12 -20.21
CA TYR A 7 0.81 -5.41 -18.89
C TYR A 7 1.78 -6.13 -17.94
N LEU A 8 2.65 -7.00 -18.47
CA LEU A 8 3.68 -7.67 -17.67
C LEU A 8 4.70 -6.67 -17.12
N GLY A 9 5.04 -5.63 -17.89
CA GLY A 9 5.90 -4.54 -17.42
C GLY A 9 5.30 -3.80 -16.23
N THR A 10 3.99 -3.54 -16.29
CA THR A 10 3.25 -2.89 -15.20
C THR A 10 3.19 -3.75 -13.95
N LEU A 11 3.00 -5.07 -14.11
CA LEU A 11 3.09 -6.02 -13.00
C LEU A 11 4.46 -5.93 -12.32
N LEU A 12 5.53 -6.05 -13.12
CA LEU A 12 6.90 -6.00 -12.61
C LEU A 12 7.21 -4.66 -11.94
N TYR A 13 6.71 -3.55 -12.50
CA TYR A 13 6.83 -2.24 -11.86
C TYR A 13 6.20 -2.22 -10.46
N GLY A 14 4.94 -2.64 -10.32
CA GLY A 14 4.27 -2.66 -9.01
C GLY A 14 4.91 -3.65 -8.02
N PHE A 15 5.35 -4.81 -8.51
CA PHE A 15 6.06 -5.79 -7.70
C PHE A 15 7.39 -5.24 -7.17
N ILE A 16 8.24 -4.69 -8.04
CA ILE A 16 9.54 -4.12 -7.67
C ILE A 16 9.36 -2.93 -6.73
N LEU A 17 8.41 -2.04 -7.06
CA LEU A 17 8.03 -0.92 -6.22
C LEU A 17 7.76 -1.39 -4.78
N ARG A 18 6.94 -2.43 -4.61
CA ARG A 18 6.63 -2.94 -3.29
C ARG A 18 7.81 -3.63 -2.64
N MET A 19 8.58 -4.43 -3.37
CA MET A 19 9.79 -5.09 -2.86
C MET A 19 10.85 -4.11 -2.35
N LEU A 20 10.90 -2.89 -2.88
CA LEU A 20 11.78 -1.80 -2.42
C LEU A 20 11.24 -1.03 -1.20
N GLY A 21 9.98 -1.27 -0.83
CA GLY A 21 9.30 -0.71 0.34
C GLY A 21 10.11 -0.79 1.64
N PRO A 22 10.58 -1.98 2.05
CA PRO A 22 11.30 -2.21 3.31
C PRO A 22 12.59 -1.40 3.45
N PHE A 23 13.18 -1.02 2.31
CA PHE A 23 14.46 -0.32 2.25
C PHE A 23 14.29 1.19 2.09
N GLY A 24 13.05 1.70 2.00
CA GLY A 24 12.77 3.10 1.66
C GLY A 24 13.16 3.48 0.22
N LEU A 25 13.68 2.54 -0.57
CA LEU A 25 14.18 2.78 -1.93
C LEU A 25 13.06 2.93 -2.96
N HIS A 26 11.83 2.59 -2.57
CA HIS A 26 10.66 2.68 -3.44
C HIS A 26 10.40 4.13 -3.93
N HIS A 27 10.70 5.15 -3.11
CA HIS A 27 10.63 6.56 -3.54
C HIS A 27 11.61 6.87 -4.66
N ILE A 28 12.86 6.43 -4.53
CA ILE A 28 13.89 6.60 -5.58
C ILE A 28 13.47 5.88 -6.85
N PHE A 29 12.78 4.74 -6.72
CA PHE A 29 12.30 3.97 -7.85
C PHE A 29 11.16 4.66 -8.63
N TYR A 30 10.10 5.13 -7.96
CA TYR A 30 8.94 5.68 -8.69
C TYR A 30 9.12 7.14 -9.13
N LEU A 31 9.92 7.94 -8.42
CA LEU A 31 10.05 9.38 -8.70
C LEU A 31 10.47 9.70 -10.15
N PRO A 32 11.43 8.98 -10.77
CA PRO A 32 11.75 9.18 -12.18
C PRO A 32 10.57 8.93 -13.11
N PHE A 33 9.73 7.91 -12.86
CA PHE A 33 8.51 7.70 -13.65
C PHE A 33 7.53 8.86 -13.48
N TRP A 34 7.43 9.43 -12.28
CA TRP A 34 6.47 10.50 -12.03
C TRP A 34 6.90 11.86 -12.58
N THR A 35 8.21 12.11 -12.68
CA THR A 35 8.74 13.46 -12.88
C THR A 35 9.63 13.65 -14.12
N THR A 36 9.97 12.56 -14.81
CA THR A 36 10.86 12.58 -15.99
C THR A 36 10.25 11.80 -17.15
N ALA A 37 10.86 11.91 -18.34
CA ALA A 37 10.47 11.17 -19.55
C ALA A 37 10.38 9.65 -19.38
N LEU A 38 10.93 9.06 -18.30
CA LEU A 38 10.81 7.62 -18.03
C LEU A 38 9.36 7.17 -17.85
N GLY A 39 8.48 8.02 -17.29
CA GLY A 39 7.04 7.74 -17.23
C GLY A 39 6.28 8.19 -18.48
N GLY A 40 7.00 8.68 -19.48
CA GLY A 40 6.50 9.21 -20.74
C GLY A 40 6.45 10.74 -20.81
N SER A 41 6.07 11.20 -21.99
CA SER A 41 6.03 12.62 -22.36
C SER A 41 4.77 12.87 -23.19
N GLU A 42 4.09 13.99 -22.94
CA GLU A 42 2.85 14.36 -23.61
C GLU A 42 2.83 15.85 -23.93
N ILE A 43 2.15 16.25 -25.00
CA ILE A 43 1.90 17.67 -25.28
C ILE A 43 0.57 18.07 -24.63
N VAL A 44 0.65 18.90 -23.60
CA VAL A 44 -0.54 19.45 -22.91
C VAL A 44 -0.57 20.95 -23.15
N ASN A 45 -1.65 21.45 -23.76
CA ASN A 45 -1.79 22.87 -24.13
C ASN A 45 -0.60 23.44 -24.93
N GLY A 46 -0.02 22.63 -25.84
CA GLY A 46 1.11 23.05 -26.68
C GLY A 46 2.48 23.03 -25.98
N HIS A 47 2.55 22.57 -24.73
CA HIS A 47 3.79 22.41 -23.98
C HIS A 47 4.12 20.93 -23.80
N LEU A 48 5.40 20.57 -24.02
CA LEU A 48 5.91 19.25 -23.66
C LEU A 48 5.98 19.13 -22.14
N VAL A 49 5.27 18.13 -21.59
CA VAL A 49 5.28 17.77 -20.17
C VAL A 49 5.77 16.33 -20.05
N GLU A 50 6.73 16.10 -19.16
CA GLU A 50 7.34 14.78 -18.96
C GLU A 50 7.14 14.30 -17.53
N GLY A 51 6.93 12.99 -17.39
CA GLY A 51 6.65 12.34 -16.12
C GLY A 51 5.16 12.21 -15.87
N THR A 52 4.74 10.99 -15.50
CA THR A 52 3.33 10.63 -15.39
C THR A 52 2.53 11.55 -14.47
N GLN A 53 3.07 11.87 -13.29
CA GLN A 53 2.37 12.73 -12.33
C GLN A 53 2.27 14.17 -12.85
N ARG A 54 3.33 14.67 -13.48
CA ARG A 54 3.33 16.01 -14.08
C ARG A 54 2.33 16.11 -15.22
N ILE A 55 2.29 15.11 -16.10
CA ILE A 55 1.32 15.02 -17.19
C ILE A 55 -0.10 14.99 -16.62
N PHE A 56 -0.37 14.14 -15.62
CA PHE A 56 -1.68 14.07 -14.97
C PHE A 56 -2.14 15.43 -14.44
N PHE A 57 -1.30 16.13 -13.67
CA PHE A 57 -1.66 17.44 -13.12
C PHE A 57 -1.78 18.54 -14.18
N ALA A 58 -0.98 18.48 -15.25
CA ALA A 58 -1.13 19.40 -16.39
C ALA A 58 -2.48 19.18 -17.09
N GLN A 59 -2.86 17.92 -17.33
CA GLN A 59 -4.14 17.54 -17.91
C GLN A 59 -5.32 17.86 -16.97
N LEU A 60 -5.14 17.73 -15.67
CA LEU A 60 -6.14 18.09 -14.66
C LEU A 60 -6.46 19.59 -14.70
N ALA A 61 -5.47 20.43 -15.01
CA ALA A 61 -5.63 21.86 -15.17
C ALA A 61 -6.20 22.27 -16.54
N ASP A 62 -6.26 21.35 -17.51
CA ASP A 62 -6.80 21.60 -18.84
C ASP A 62 -8.30 21.22 -18.91
N PRO A 63 -9.22 22.18 -19.12
CA PRO A 63 -10.65 21.88 -19.22
C PRO A 63 -11.00 20.99 -20.42
N ASN A 64 -10.14 20.92 -21.44
CA ASN A 64 -10.38 20.14 -22.65
C ASN A 64 -10.00 18.66 -22.49
N THR A 65 -9.32 18.27 -21.41
CA THR A 65 -8.93 16.88 -21.16
C THR A 65 -10.16 15.98 -21.10
N GLN A 66 -10.27 15.07 -22.07
CA GLN A 66 -11.33 14.05 -22.12
C GLN A 66 -10.92 12.77 -21.38
N HIS A 67 -9.65 12.38 -21.51
CA HIS A 67 -9.07 11.22 -20.84
C HIS A 67 -7.68 11.58 -20.32
N PHE A 68 -7.35 11.08 -19.14
CA PHE A 68 -6.01 11.24 -18.59
C PHE A 68 -5.02 10.29 -19.27
N TYR A 69 -3.75 10.69 -19.24
CA TYR A 69 -2.64 9.95 -19.82
C TYR A 69 -2.54 8.54 -19.24
N GLU A 70 -2.42 7.54 -20.12
CA GLU A 70 -2.44 6.12 -19.77
C GLU A 70 -1.32 5.70 -18.81
N GLY A 71 -0.20 6.44 -18.79
CA GLY A 71 0.86 6.21 -17.80
C GLY A 71 0.34 6.34 -16.36
N THR A 72 -0.71 7.14 -16.12
CA THR A 72 -1.36 7.27 -14.81
C THR A 72 -1.85 5.92 -14.32
N SER A 73 -2.44 5.14 -15.23
CA SER A 73 -2.88 3.78 -14.94
C SER A 73 -1.71 2.86 -14.62
N ARG A 74 -0.67 2.91 -15.47
CA ARG A 74 0.53 2.06 -15.36
C ARG A 74 1.33 2.29 -14.08
N PHE A 75 1.48 3.55 -13.66
CA PHE A 75 2.47 3.92 -12.64
C PHE A 75 1.89 4.45 -11.33
N MET A 76 0.57 4.65 -11.25
CA MET A 76 -0.09 5.24 -10.08
C MET A 76 -1.30 4.41 -9.60
N SER A 77 -2.26 4.09 -10.48
CA SER A 77 -3.61 3.70 -10.04
C SER A 77 -3.75 2.31 -9.39
N GLY A 78 -2.77 1.41 -9.54
CA GLY A 78 -2.78 0.11 -8.83
C GLY A 78 -2.83 0.23 -7.30
N ARG A 79 -2.31 1.34 -6.76
CA ARG A 79 -2.22 1.62 -5.32
C ARG A 79 -3.58 1.63 -4.63
N PHE A 80 -4.60 2.24 -5.26
CA PHE A 80 -5.94 2.34 -4.68
C PHE A 80 -6.54 0.97 -4.35
N ILE A 81 -6.36 -0.01 -5.24
CA ILE A 81 -6.87 -1.37 -5.05
C ILE A 81 -6.20 -2.03 -3.82
N THR A 82 -4.89 -1.92 -3.69
CA THR A 82 -4.15 -2.53 -2.58
C THR A 82 -4.41 -1.80 -1.25
N MET A 83 -4.35 -0.47 -1.23
CA MET A 83 -4.36 0.33 0.00
C MET A 83 -5.76 0.50 0.60
N MET A 84 -6.77 0.65 -0.26
CA MET A 84 -8.15 0.83 0.16
C MET A 84 -8.91 -0.48 0.33
N PHE A 85 -8.35 -1.62 -0.07
CA PHE A 85 -9.04 -2.92 0.04
C PHE A 85 -8.12 -4.05 0.48
N GLY A 86 -7.05 -4.34 -0.27
CA GLY A 86 -6.16 -5.48 0.01
C GLY A 86 -5.63 -5.47 1.45
N LEU A 87 -5.01 -4.38 1.87
CA LEU A 87 -4.44 -4.25 3.21
C LEU A 87 -5.49 -4.24 4.34
N LEU A 88 -6.72 -3.79 4.09
CA LEU A 88 -7.81 -3.97 5.05
C LEU A 88 -8.18 -5.45 5.21
N GLY A 89 -8.16 -6.22 4.13
CA GLY A 89 -8.33 -7.66 4.16
C GLY A 89 -7.25 -8.35 4.99
N ALA A 90 -5.97 -7.93 4.83
CA ALA A 90 -4.86 -8.41 5.65
C ALA A 90 -5.04 -8.06 7.14
N CYS A 91 -5.41 -6.81 7.46
CA CYS A 91 -5.70 -6.40 8.83
C CYS A 91 -6.81 -7.24 9.47
N LEU A 92 -7.91 -7.47 8.75
CA LEU A 92 -9.00 -8.32 9.25
C LEU A 92 -8.54 -9.77 9.46
N ALA A 93 -7.72 -10.31 8.56
CA ALA A 93 -7.15 -11.65 8.71
C ALA A 93 -6.28 -11.75 9.97
N MET A 94 -5.35 -10.80 10.16
CA MET A 94 -4.47 -10.76 11.33
C MET A 94 -5.29 -10.65 12.63
N TYR A 95 -6.28 -9.75 12.69
CA TYR A 95 -7.19 -9.62 13.84
C TYR A 95 -7.95 -10.93 14.13
N HIS A 96 -8.49 -11.59 13.12
CA HIS A 96 -9.19 -12.86 13.30
C HIS A 96 -8.29 -14.02 13.72
N THR A 97 -6.99 -13.94 13.45
CA THR A 97 -6.00 -14.94 13.87
C THR A 97 -5.30 -14.60 15.19
N ALA A 98 -5.47 -13.40 15.73
CA ALA A 98 -4.92 -13.03 17.04
C ALA A 98 -5.54 -13.88 18.16
N ARG A 99 -4.75 -14.14 19.21
CA ARG A 99 -5.21 -14.89 20.39
C ARG A 99 -6.32 -14.11 21.12
N PRO A 100 -7.33 -14.78 21.72
CA PRO A 100 -8.45 -14.12 22.38
C PRO A 100 -8.04 -13.03 23.37
N GLU A 101 -7.01 -13.29 24.17
CA GLU A 101 -6.45 -12.38 25.18
C GLU A 101 -5.86 -11.09 24.58
N ASN A 102 -5.34 -11.15 23.35
CA ASN A 102 -4.69 -10.02 22.68
C ASN A 102 -5.63 -9.24 21.75
N LYS A 103 -6.85 -9.74 21.50
CA LYS A 103 -7.75 -9.17 20.48
C LYS A 103 -8.06 -7.70 20.66
N LYS A 104 -8.24 -7.24 21.91
CA LYS A 104 -8.55 -5.82 22.18
C LYS A 104 -7.40 -4.91 21.79
N ARG A 105 -6.17 -5.28 22.13
CA ARG A 105 -4.94 -4.55 21.77
C ARG A 105 -4.75 -4.53 20.24
N VAL A 106 -4.86 -5.70 19.62
CA VAL A 106 -4.69 -5.86 18.17
C VAL A 106 -5.75 -5.12 17.37
N ALA A 107 -7.00 -5.11 17.84
CA ALA A 107 -8.08 -4.38 17.17
C ALA A 107 -7.77 -2.89 17.06
N GLY A 108 -7.31 -2.26 18.15
CA GLY A 108 -6.94 -0.84 18.14
C GLY A 108 -5.78 -0.54 17.18
N LEU A 109 -4.72 -1.34 17.26
CA LEU A 109 -3.54 -1.20 16.39
C LEU A 109 -3.91 -1.34 14.90
N LEU A 110 -4.57 -2.45 14.54
CA LEU A 110 -4.88 -2.76 13.14
C LEU A 110 -5.98 -1.87 12.57
N LEU A 111 -6.94 -1.43 13.37
CA LEU A 111 -7.95 -0.48 12.92
C LEU A 111 -7.32 0.87 12.60
N SER A 112 -6.44 1.39 13.48
CA SER A 112 -5.74 2.64 13.22
C SER A 112 -4.87 2.54 11.98
N ALA A 113 -4.10 1.46 11.84
CA ALA A 113 -3.24 1.24 10.68
C ALA A 113 -4.06 1.08 9.38
N ALA A 114 -5.17 0.34 9.43
CA ALA A 114 -6.10 0.18 8.31
C ALA A 114 -6.74 1.51 7.90
N LEU A 115 -7.14 2.35 8.85
CA LEU A 115 -7.71 3.66 8.57
C LEU A 115 -6.68 4.61 7.94
N THR A 116 -5.44 4.60 8.43
CA THR A 116 -4.33 5.34 7.82
C THR A 116 -4.10 4.90 6.38
N SER A 117 -3.97 3.59 6.11
CA SER A 117 -3.83 3.06 4.75
C SER A 117 -5.02 3.43 3.86
N PHE A 118 -6.25 3.28 4.37
CA PHE A 118 -7.45 3.60 3.61
C PHE A 118 -7.51 5.08 3.24
N LEU A 119 -7.30 5.99 4.20
CA LEU A 119 -7.47 7.43 3.97
C LEU A 119 -6.32 8.04 3.18
N THR A 120 -5.08 7.72 3.54
CA THR A 120 -3.88 8.41 3.01
C THR A 120 -3.06 7.55 2.06
N GLY A 121 -3.30 6.24 2.02
CA GLY A 121 -2.48 5.30 1.26
C GLY A 121 -1.16 4.92 1.94
N ILE A 122 -0.91 5.37 3.18
CA ILE A 122 0.31 5.02 3.93
C ILE A 122 0.15 3.60 4.46
N THR A 123 1.03 2.69 4.03
CA THR A 123 0.91 1.24 4.25
C THR A 123 1.86 0.70 5.31
N GLU A 124 2.90 1.45 5.63
CA GLU A 124 4.02 1.07 6.50
C GLU A 124 3.55 0.55 7.87
N PRO A 125 2.58 1.18 8.56
CA PRO A 125 2.10 0.67 9.85
C PRO A 125 1.51 -0.75 9.78
N ILE A 126 0.94 -1.13 8.63
CA ILE A 126 0.41 -2.47 8.39
C ILE A 126 1.54 -3.40 7.96
N GLU A 127 2.33 -2.99 6.98
CA GLU A 127 3.38 -3.81 6.38
C GLU A 127 4.47 -4.19 7.37
N PHE A 128 4.92 -3.25 8.20
CA PHE A 128 5.94 -3.52 9.21
C PHE A 128 5.47 -4.48 10.29
N SER A 129 4.15 -4.63 10.46
CA SER A 129 3.58 -5.58 11.43
C SER A 129 3.77 -7.05 11.04
N PHE A 130 4.06 -7.36 9.75
CA PHE A 130 4.28 -8.72 9.29
C PHE A 130 5.55 -8.91 8.45
N LEU A 131 6.13 -7.85 7.88
CA LEU A 131 7.32 -7.89 7.02
C LEU A 131 8.48 -8.68 7.65
N PHE A 132 8.83 -8.38 8.90
CA PHE A 132 9.98 -9.00 9.59
C PHE A 132 9.66 -10.35 10.22
N ILE A 133 8.37 -10.63 10.44
CA ILE A 133 7.91 -11.85 11.12
C ILE A 133 7.62 -12.96 10.10
N ALA A 134 7.04 -12.59 8.96
CA ALA A 134 6.66 -13.48 7.89
C ALA A 134 7.01 -12.87 6.53
N PRO A 135 8.30 -12.87 6.13
CA PRO A 135 8.74 -12.32 4.85
C PRO A 135 7.98 -12.89 3.63
N VAL A 136 7.53 -14.15 3.74
CA VAL A 136 6.70 -14.81 2.72
C VAL A 136 5.37 -14.07 2.49
N LEU A 137 4.72 -13.57 3.56
CA LEU A 137 3.50 -12.75 3.42
C LEU A 137 3.81 -11.44 2.68
N TYR A 138 5.00 -10.88 2.87
CA TYR A 138 5.43 -9.67 2.18
C TYR A 138 5.66 -9.89 0.69
N VAL A 139 6.30 -10.99 0.30
CA VAL A 139 6.50 -11.33 -1.12
C VAL A 139 5.16 -11.55 -1.82
N ILE A 140 4.20 -12.21 -1.16
CA ILE A 140 2.85 -12.42 -1.70
C ILE A 140 2.10 -11.09 -1.81
N HIS A 141 2.20 -10.25 -0.78
CA HIS A 141 1.66 -8.88 -0.83
C HIS A 141 2.25 -8.07 -1.98
N ALA A 142 3.56 -8.12 -2.20
CA ALA A 142 4.21 -7.46 -3.32
C ALA A 142 3.73 -7.99 -4.67
N LEU A 143 3.53 -9.31 -4.79
CA LEU A 143 2.97 -9.91 -6.00
C LEU A 143 1.54 -9.44 -6.25
N PHE A 144 0.70 -9.41 -5.22
CA PHE A 144 -0.66 -8.88 -5.32
C PHE A 144 -0.64 -7.38 -5.65
N ASP A 145 0.27 -6.59 -5.11
CA ASP A 145 0.39 -5.17 -5.48
C ASP A 145 0.74 -5.03 -6.97
N GLY A 146 1.72 -5.80 -7.47
CA GLY A 146 2.04 -5.86 -8.90
C GLY A 146 0.83 -6.23 -9.78
N LEU A 147 0.07 -7.26 -9.37
CA LEU A 147 -1.15 -7.65 -10.08
C LEU A 147 -2.23 -6.55 -10.04
N ALA A 148 -2.33 -5.80 -8.94
CA ALA A 148 -3.25 -4.67 -8.84
C ALA A 148 -2.89 -3.55 -9.83
N PHE A 149 -1.59 -3.22 -9.97
CA PHE A 149 -1.11 -2.31 -11.02
C PHE A 149 -1.43 -2.82 -12.42
N MET A 150 -1.21 -4.11 -12.67
CA MET A 150 -1.53 -4.72 -13.96
C MET A 150 -3.03 -4.61 -14.28
N LEU A 151 -3.90 -4.92 -13.32
CA LEU A 151 -5.35 -4.83 -13.49
C LEU A 151 -5.81 -3.39 -13.68
N ALA A 152 -5.25 -2.43 -12.95
CA ALA A 152 -5.56 -1.02 -13.16
C ALA A 152 -5.26 -0.61 -14.61
N HIS A 153 -4.09 -1.02 -15.14
CA HIS A 153 -3.68 -0.78 -16.52
C HIS A 153 -4.59 -1.49 -17.54
N MET A 154 -4.99 -2.74 -17.29
CA MET A 154 -5.92 -3.45 -18.17
C MET A 154 -7.31 -2.80 -18.23
N LEU A 155 -7.72 -2.14 -17.14
CA LEU A 155 -9.01 -1.47 -16.99
C LEU A 155 -8.93 0.03 -17.28
N HIS A 156 -7.78 0.54 -17.72
CA HIS A 156 -7.55 1.96 -18.01
C HIS A 156 -7.98 2.88 -16.87
N ILE A 157 -7.74 2.47 -15.63
CA ILE A 157 -8.03 3.30 -14.45
C ILE A 157 -6.97 4.40 -14.39
N THR A 158 -7.35 5.66 -14.59
CA THR A 158 -6.40 6.77 -14.73
C THR A 158 -6.59 7.80 -13.62
N ILE A 159 -6.53 7.32 -12.38
CA ILE A 159 -6.61 8.15 -11.17
C ILE A 159 -5.19 8.53 -10.74
N GLY A 160 -4.90 9.82 -10.76
CA GLY A 160 -3.66 10.37 -10.22
C GLY A 160 -3.66 10.46 -8.69
N GLN A 161 -2.53 10.87 -8.13
CA GLN A 161 -2.32 10.98 -6.69
C GLN A 161 -1.18 11.96 -6.41
N THR A 162 -1.22 12.56 -5.23
CA THR A 162 -0.15 13.44 -4.75
C THR A 162 0.99 12.66 -4.12
N PHE A 163 0.67 11.65 -3.31
CA PHE A 163 1.65 10.92 -2.52
C PHE A 163 1.49 9.40 -2.59
N SER A 164 0.39 8.83 -2.08
CA SER A 164 0.31 7.37 -1.91
C SER A 164 -0.93 6.69 -2.47
N GLY A 165 -2.04 7.38 -2.78
CA GLY A 165 -3.21 6.72 -3.39
C GLY A 165 -4.19 6.17 -2.37
N GLY A 166 -4.50 7.00 -1.37
CA GLY A 166 -5.59 6.74 -0.42
C GLY A 166 -6.95 7.24 -0.92
N PHE A 167 -7.97 7.05 -0.11
CA PHE A 167 -9.35 7.47 -0.36
C PHE A 167 -9.45 8.97 -0.65
N ILE A 168 -8.61 9.81 -0.04
CA ILE A 168 -8.60 11.24 -0.31
C ILE A 168 -8.20 11.51 -1.77
N ASP A 169 -7.07 10.94 -2.23
CA ASP A 169 -6.64 11.06 -3.63
C ASP A 169 -7.70 10.44 -4.57
N PHE A 170 -8.31 9.32 -4.20
CA PHE A 170 -9.34 8.64 -4.98
C PHE A 170 -10.58 9.52 -5.22
N VAL A 171 -11.05 10.21 -4.18
CA VAL A 171 -12.17 11.15 -4.31
C VAL A 171 -11.76 12.34 -5.17
N LEU A 172 -10.64 12.98 -4.85
CA LEU A 172 -10.22 14.23 -5.48
C LEU A 172 -9.85 14.07 -6.95
N PHE A 173 -9.08 13.03 -7.28
CA PHE A 173 -8.50 12.81 -8.60
C PHE A 173 -9.21 11.72 -9.40
N GLY A 174 -10.12 10.97 -8.77
CA GLY A 174 -10.94 9.94 -9.42
C GLY A 174 -12.40 10.39 -9.54
N ILE A 175 -13.14 10.32 -8.44
CA ILE A 175 -14.60 10.53 -8.42
C ILE A 175 -14.97 11.93 -8.93
N LEU A 176 -14.34 12.98 -8.39
CA LEU A 176 -14.67 14.36 -8.74
C LEU A 176 -14.30 14.73 -10.19
N GLN A 177 -13.42 13.95 -10.82
CA GLN A 177 -13.05 14.14 -12.23
C GLN A 177 -14.03 13.47 -13.19
N GLY A 178 -14.91 12.60 -12.68
CA GLY A 178 -15.95 11.91 -13.45
C GLY A 178 -15.48 10.60 -14.06
N GLU A 179 -16.41 9.64 -14.14
CA GLU A 179 -16.14 8.26 -14.61
C GLU A 179 -15.55 8.23 -16.02
N ALA A 180 -16.07 9.04 -16.93
CA ALA A 180 -15.60 9.10 -18.31
C ALA A 180 -14.11 9.43 -18.43
N LYS A 181 -13.54 10.18 -17.48
CA LYS A 181 -12.13 10.57 -17.50
C LYS A 181 -11.22 9.55 -16.83
N THR A 182 -11.69 8.91 -15.76
CA THR A 182 -10.84 8.20 -14.79
C THR A 182 -11.12 6.71 -14.64
N ASN A 183 -12.28 6.22 -15.09
CA ASN A 183 -12.71 4.83 -14.89
C ASN A 183 -12.68 4.44 -13.40
N TRP A 184 -13.03 5.37 -12.50
CA TRP A 184 -12.87 5.19 -11.06
C TRP A 184 -13.78 4.10 -10.49
N MET A 185 -14.93 3.82 -11.12
CA MET A 185 -15.86 2.79 -10.66
C MET A 185 -15.24 1.38 -10.70
N PHE A 186 -14.22 1.16 -11.52
CA PHE A 186 -13.49 -0.11 -11.54
C PHE A 186 -12.66 -0.35 -10.28
N VAL A 187 -12.25 0.71 -9.56
CA VAL A 187 -11.48 0.57 -8.31
C VAL A 187 -12.26 -0.22 -7.25
N PRO A 188 -13.48 0.16 -6.83
CA PRO A 188 -14.25 -0.67 -5.90
C PRO A 188 -14.68 -2.01 -6.50
N LEU A 189 -14.93 -2.08 -7.82
CA LEU A 189 -15.32 -3.33 -8.49
C LEU A 189 -14.23 -4.41 -8.38
N VAL A 190 -12.96 -4.04 -8.54
CA VAL A 190 -11.81 -4.94 -8.38
C VAL A 190 -11.38 -5.03 -6.92
N GLY A 191 -11.45 -3.91 -6.20
CA GLY A 191 -11.03 -3.76 -4.81
C GLY A 191 -11.78 -4.69 -3.86
N VAL A 192 -13.10 -4.81 -3.99
CA VAL A 192 -13.88 -5.71 -3.10
C VAL A 192 -13.44 -7.17 -3.23
N PRO A 193 -13.33 -7.78 -4.43
CA PRO A 193 -12.67 -9.08 -4.60
C PRO A 193 -11.25 -9.11 -4.05
N TRP A 194 -10.46 -8.04 -4.22
CA TRP A 194 -9.09 -7.94 -3.71
C TRP A 194 -9.02 -8.04 -2.18
N PHE A 195 -9.96 -7.40 -1.48
CA PHE A 195 -10.10 -7.52 -0.03
C PHE A 195 -10.25 -8.99 0.39
N PHE A 196 -11.12 -9.74 -0.27
CA PHE A 196 -11.34 -11.15 0.03
C PHE A 196 -10.13 -12.01 -0.33
N LEU A 197 -9.44 -11.71 -1.44
CA LEU A 197 -8.20 -12.38 -1.83
C LEU A 197 -7.14 -12.24 -0.74
N TYR A 198 -6.93 -11.02 -0.25
CA TYR A 198 -6.00 -10.76 0.85
C TYR A 198 -6.43 -11.45 2.14
N TYR A 199 -7.69 -11.28 2.54
CA TYR A 199 -8.22 -11.88 3.77
C TYR A 199 -8.06 -13.40 3.80
N CYS A 200 -8.47 -14.08 2.72
CA CYS A 200 -8.40 -15.53 2.63
C CYS A 200 -6.95 -16.01 2.60
N THR A 201 -6.10 -15.40 1.78
CA THR A 201 -4.68 -15.76 1.64
C THR A 201 -3.93 -15.57 2.96
N PHE A 202 -4.02 -14.39 3.56
CA PHE A 202 -3.33 -14.10 4.82
C PHE A 202 -3.82 -15.02 5.93
N ARG A 203 -5.14 -15.16 6.11
CA ARG A 203 -5.71 -16.02 7.15
C ARG A 203 -5.30 -17.48 6.99
N TYR A 204 -5.28 -17.98 5.75
CA TYR A 204 -4.83 -19.34 5.46
C TYR A 204 -3.36 -19.53 5.83
N LEU A 205 -2.48 -18.66 5.33
CA LEU A 205 -1.04 -18.79 5.53
C LEU A 205 -0.64 -18.60 7.00
N ILE A 206 -1.22 -17.61 7.69
CA ILE A 206 -0.98 -17.37 9.12
C ILE A 206 -1.32 -18.63 9.93
N LYS A 207 -2.45 -19.28 9.64
CA LYS A 207 -2.84 -20.51 10.34
C LYS A 207 -2.02 -21.73 9.93
N ARG A 208 -1.69 -21.86 8.64
CA ARG A 208 -0.98 -23.02 8.07
C ARG A 208 0.47 -23.12 8.53
N PHE A 209 1.12 -21.96 8.69
CA PHE A 209 2.54 -21.84 9.02
C PHE A 209 2.78 -21.27 10.42
N ASP A 210 1.72 -21.02 11.19
CA ASP A 210 1.78 -20.45 12.54
C ASP A 210 2.60 -19.15 12.63
N PHE A 211 2.41 -18.25 11.67
CA PHE A 211 3.11 -16.96 11.68
C PHE A 211 2.74 -16.14 12.93
N ALA A 212 3.74 -15.56 13.57
CA ALA A 212 3.60 -14.79 14.81
C ALA A 212 3.14 -13.33 14.55
N THR A 213 2.14 -13.15 13.69
CA THR A 213 1.55 -11.82 13.41
C THR A 213 1.01 -11.16 14.69
N PRO A 214 0.74 -9.84 14.71
CA PRO A 214 0.37 -9.13 15.93
C PRO A 214 -0.71 -9.84 16.75
N GLY A 215 -0.42 -10.08 18.03
CA GLY A 215 -1.28 -10.81 18.97
C GLY A 215 -1.20 -12.33 18.92
N ARG A 216 -0.26 -12.91 18.15
CA ARG A 216 0.04 -14.36 18.13
C ARG A 216 1.39 -14.70 18.78
N GLU A 217 2.09 -13.73 19.33
CA GLU A 217 3.41 -13.89 19.96
C GLU A 217 3.34 -14.91 21.12
N LYS A 218 4.37 -15.76 21.28
CA LYS A 218 4.43 -16.78 22.34
C LYS A 218 4.88 -16.14 23.66
N GLU A 219 3.90 -15.82 24.50
CA GLU A 219 4.01 -15.21 25.84
C GLU A 219 4.76 -13.86 25.88
N ALA A 220 4.23 -13.00 26.75
CA ALA A 220 4.41 -11.57 26.71
C ALA A 220 5.85 -11.16 27.08
N LEU A 221 6.49 -10.36 26.24
CA LEU A 221 7.20 -9.20 26.79
C LEU A 221 6.13 -8.46 27.58
N ALA A 222 6.20 -8.54 28.92
CA ALA A 222 5.28 -7.90 29.82
C ALA A 222 4.95 -6.49 29.31
N ASP A 223 3.66 -6.15 29.24
CA ASP A 223 3.21 -4.80 28.91
C ASP A 223 3.99 -3.80 29.77
N GLU A 224 4.96 -3.09 29.17
CA GLU A 224 5.67 -1.98 29.84
C GLU A 224 4.65 -0.93 30.34
N ALA A 225 3.48 -0.87 29.70
CA ALA A 225 2.36 -0.04 30.11
C ALA A 225 1.73 -0.43 31.46
N THR A 226 1.87 -1.68 31.92
CA THR A 226 1.32 -2.15 33.20
C THR A 226 2.33 -2.17 34.35
N LEU A 227 3.61 -1.96 34.07
CA LEU A 227 4.63 -1.88 35.11
C LEU A 227 4.50 -0.55 35.89
N PRO A 228 4.58 -0.57 37.24
CA PRO A 228 4.79 0.63 38.04
C PRO A 228 5.94 1.45 37.47
N GLN A 229 5.88 2.78 37.55
CA GLN A 229 6.89 3.67 36.95
C GLN A 229 8.34 3.35 37.41
N SER A 230 8.49 2.76 38.60
CA SER A 230 9.75 2.26 39.15
C SER A 230 10.34 1.03 38.43
N GLU A 231 9.50 0.21 37.80
CA GLU A 231 9.91 -1.03 37.13
C GLU A 231 10.13 -0.84 35.62
N ARG A 232 9.55 0.21 35.02
CA ARG A 232 9.76 0.55 33.60
C ARG A 232 11.22 0.86 33.28
N ALA A 233 11.87 1.66 34.12
CA ALA A 233 13.29 2.00 33.92
C ALA A 233 14.19 0.75 34.02
N ALA A 234 13.85 -0.20 34.90
CA ALA A 234 14.59 -1.45 35.03
C ALA A 234 14.35 -2.39 33.84
N ALA A 235 13.10 -2.46 33.35
CA ALA A 235 12.74 -3.25 32.18
C ALA A 235 13.37 -2.71 30.89
N GLU A 236 13.42 -1.39 30.71
CA GLU A 236 14.05 -0.76 29.54
C GLU A 236 15.56 -1.01 29.51
N ILE A 237 16.24 -0.91 30.67
CA ILE A 237 17.67 -1.21 30.80
C ILE A 237 17.93 -2.70 30.54
N ALA A 238 17.08 -3.59 31.05
CA ALA A 238 17.20 -5.03 30.79
C ALA A 238 16.98 -5.36 29.31
N GLY A 239 16.00 -4.72 28.65
CA GLY A 239 15.72 -4.88 27.22
C GLY A 239 16.86 -4.39 26.31
N ARG A 240 17.67 -3.44 26.79
CA ARG A 240 18.88 -2.93 26.09
C ARG A 240 20.15 -3.75 26.37
N GLY A 241 20.06 -4.84 27.13
CA GLY A 241 21.19 -5.72 27.43
C GLY A 241 21.88 -5.45 28.79
N GLY A 242 21.24 -4.70 29.68
CA GLY A 242 21.73 -4.42 31.03
C GLY A 242 22.42 -3.05 31.17
N LYS A 243 22.76 -2.68 32.40
CA LYS A 243 23.39 -1.39 32.72
C LYS A 243 24.76 -1.19 32.08
N ASP A 244 25.45 -2.29 31.78
CA ASP A 244 26.78 -2.27 31.16
C ASP A 244 26.72 -1.87 29.68
N ASN A 245 25.51 -1.74 29.11
CA ASN A 245 25.23 -1.39 27.72
C ASN A 245 24.65 0.05 27.55
N LEU A 246 24.67 0.86 28.61
CA LEU A 246 24.35 2.29 28.61
C LEU A 246 25.63 3.13 28.52
#